data_AF-A0A267DDW3-F1
#
_entry.id   AF-A0A267DDW3-F1
#
_cell.length_a   1.000
_cell.length_b   1.000
_cell.length_c   1.000
_cell.angle_alpha   90.00
_cell.angle_beta   90.00
_cell.angle_gamma   90.00
#
_symmetry.space_group_name_H-M   'P 1'
#
loop_
_entity.id
_entity.type
_entity.pdbx_description
1 polymer ?
#
loop_
_entity_poly.entity_id
_entity_poly.type
_entity_poly.pdbx_seq_one_letter_code
_entity_poly.pdbx_strand_id
1 'polypeptide(L)'
;MINYSLEYDLKKDNLIVTVSNCQDLPKGLDSLDPYVVVSMMSEKDEAAGKTRGTKPKTSKTVRNSGNPVFNFSCVFPVKKKSELKEKIVVFEVFDWDYGIKHDMVARKVVHLRRLGEGLDEILGRTADFSKALRRGLPRDERGPGDICLSLYYAAKNMSLTVSIIECKGVFVAKGRSEEPDLETLPNTFVRLSLRHPQLKREQVKRSKQVSGTRNPYFNQQFVFEVGARDMLETCILRITLVHKTETLRLKRPVGSLELHAGADPDSLPLLHWRELLQTPNRAVARWHNLITPEAEERNRKIREKEEKRRLQELQEEAEAAAETAAPSGNR
;
A
#
# COMPACT_ATOMS: atom_id res chain seq x y z
N MET A 1 6.23 -8.29 -10.12
CA MET A 1 6.86 -9.40 -9.39
C MET A 1 8.35 -9.45 -9.75
N ILE A 2 9.24 -9.72 -8.79
CA ILE A 2 10.69 -9.91 -9.00
C ILE A 2 11.00 -11.34 -8.61
N ASN A 3 11.49 -12.15 -9.53
CA ASN A 3 11.82 -13.56 -9.31
C ASN A 3 13.33 -13.72 -9.06
N TYR A 4 13.70 -14.22 -7.89
CA TYR A 4 15.10 -14.34 -7.45
C TYR A 4 15.34 -15.60 -6.61
N SER A 5 16.61 -15.97 -6.46
CA SER A 5 17.10 -17.00 -5.54
C SER A 5 18.31 -16.49 -4.75
N LEU A 6 18.48 -17.05 -3.55
CA LEU A 6 19.56 -16.73 -2.62
C LEU A 6 20.23 -18.03 -2.19
N GLU A 7 21.55 -18.12 -2.37
CA GLU A 7 22.34 -19.29 -2.01
C GLU A 7 23.58 -18.85 -1.23
N TYR A 8 23.83 -19.46 -0.08
CA TYR A 8 25.06 -19.20 0.68
C TYR A 8 26.07 -20.31 0.45
N ASP A 9 27.20 -19.98 -0.19
CA ASP A 9 28.31 -20.89 -0.43
C ASP A 9 29.20 -20.94 0.82
N LEU A 10 29.06 -22.02 1.59
CA LEU A 10 29.84 -22.30 2.79
C LEU A 10 31.34 -22.50 2.54
N LYS A 11 31.74 -22.87 1.31
CA LYS A 11 33.15 -23.10 0.98
C LYS A 11 33.86 -21.81 0.60
N LYS A 12 33.13 -20.86 0.02
CA LYS A 12 33.67 -19.58 -0.47
C LYS A 12 33.33 -18.40 0.42
N ASP A 13 32.60 -18.62 1.51
CA ASP A 13 32.15 -17.59 2.46
C ASP A 13 31.43 -16.42 1.76
N ASN A 14 30.52 -16.73 0.83
CA ASN A 14 29.82 -15.72 0.05
C ASN A 14 28.33 -16.05 -0.09
N LEU A 15 27.51 -15.01 -0.13
CA LEU A 15 26.12 -15.08 -0.57
C LEU A 15 26.05 -14.84 -2.08
N ILE A 16 25.49 -15.80 -2.80
CA ILE A 16 25.16 -15.73 -4.22
C ILE A 16 23.69 -15.30 -4.33
N VAL A 17 23.44 -14.27 -5.11
CA VAL A 17 22.13 -13.73 -5.38
C VAL A 17 21.87 -13.79 -6.86
N THR A 18 20.79 -14.46 -7.27
CA THR A 18 20.40 -14.58 -8.68
C THR A 18 19.03 -13.96 -8.89
N VAL A 19 18.92 -13.01 -9.82
CA VAL A 19 17.66 -12.44 -10.28
C VAL A 19 17.33 -13.04 -11.64
N SER A 20 16.27 -13.84 -11.70
CA SER A 20 15.86 -14.54 -12.91
C SER A 20 15.15 -13.58 -13.87
N ASN A 21 14.01 -13.03 -13.45
CA ASN A 21 13.18 -12.14 -14.26
C ASN A 21 12.30 -11.24 -13.39
N CYS A 22 11.58 -10.32 -14.03
CA CYS A 22 10.41 -9.67 -13.46
C CYS A 22 9.17 -9.96 -14.30
N GLN A 23 8.00 -9.89 -13.67
CA GLN A 23 6.70 -10.01 -14.32
C GLN A 23 5.80 -8.84 -13.91
N ASP A 24 4.97 -8.37 -14.84
CA ASP A 24 3.98 -7.31 -14.62
C ASP A 24 4.60 -6.05 -14.01
N LEU A 25 5.72 -5.58 -14.56
CA LEU A 25 6.18 -4.23 -14.25
C LEU A 25 5.11 -3.22 -14.68
N PRO A 26 4.87 -2.15 -13.90
CA PRO A 26 3.74 -1.23 -14.12
C PRO A 26 3.71 -0.68 -15.55
N LYS A 27 2.56 -0.87 -16.22
CA LYS A 27 2.29 -0.32 -17.56
C LYS A 27 1.95 1.17 -17.45
N GLY A 28 2.67 2.01 -18.16
CA GLY A 28 2.47 3.48 -18.16
C GLY A 28 3.70 4.31 -18.55
N LEU A 29 4.88 3.70 -18.66
CA LEU A 29 6.08 4.29 -19.25
C LEU A 29 6.15 3.81 -20.70
N ASP A 30 6.19 4.73 -21.66
CA ASP A 30 6.50 4.38 -23.06
C ASP A 30 7.83 3.62 -23.08
N SER A 31 7.84 2.38 -23.61
CA SER A 31 9.03 1.51 -23.72
C SER A 31 9.93 1.42 -22.47
N LEU A 32 9.57 0.57 -21.51
CA LEU A 32 10.42 0.23 -20.35
C LEU A 32 11.73 -0.47 -20.77
N ASP A 33 12.88 0.09 -20.42
CA ASP A 33 14.22 -0.48 -20.54
C ASP A 33 14.79 -0.89 -19.15
N PRO A 34 14.25 -1.94 -18.51
CA PRO A 34 14.59 -2.25 -17.12
C PRO A 34 15.98 -2.87 -16.94
N TYR A 35 16.63 -2.54 -15.82
CA TYR A 35 17.81 -3.23 -15.28
C TYR A 35 17.67 -3.36 -13.75
N VAL A 36 18.27 -4.39 -13.16
CA VAL A 36 18.22 -4.62 -11.70
C VAL A 36 19.54 -4.26 -11.04
N VAL A 37 19.45 -3.56 -9.91
CA VAL A 37 20.53 -3.27 -8.98
C VAL A 37 20.28 -4.08 -7.70
N VAL A 38 21.29 -4.82 -7.27
CA VAL A 38 21.26 -5.62 -6.06
C VAL A 38 22.30 -5.07 -5.10
N SER A 39 21.92 -4.86 -3.84
CA SER A 39 22.84 -4.47 -2.77
C SER A 39 22.55 -5.23 -1.48
N MET A 40 23.55 -5.33 -0.61
CA MET A 40 23.44 -5.93 0.70
C MET A 40 23.78 -4.88 1.76
N MET A 41 23.06 -4.86 2.88
CA MET A 41 23.35 -3.95 3.98
C MET A 41 22.89 -4.55 5.31
N SER A 42 23.22 -3.89 6.42
CA SER A 42 22.69 -4.31 7.73
C SER A 42 21.27 -3.77 7.94
N GLU A 43 20.46 -4.47 8.74
CA GLU A 43 19.13 -3.99 9.14
C GLU A 43 19.21 -2.63 9.85
N LYS A 44 20.27 -2.40 10.64
CA LYS A 44 20.52 -1.12 11.32
C LYS A 44 20.77 0.02 10.33
N ASP A 45 21.54 -0.24 9.28
CA ASP A 45 21.81 0.76 8.25
C ASP A 45 20.54 1.12 7.47
N GLU A 46 19.67 0.14 7.20
CA GLU A 46 18.38 0.40 6.55
C GLU A 46 17.45 1.21 7.47
N ALA A 47 17.36 0.84 8.76
CA ALA A 47 16.59 1.58 9.75
C ALA A 47 17.09 3.02 9.94
N ALA A 48 18.39 3.26 9.78
CA ALA A 48 19.01 4.57 9.80
C ALA A 48 18.83 5.37 8.48
N GLY A 49 18.09 4.83 7.50
CA GLY A 49 17.84 5.47 6.22
C GLY A 49 19.05 5.55 5.30
N LYS A 50 20.11 4.77 5.56
CA LYS A 50 21.24 4.70 4.63
C LYS A 50 20.79 4.02 3.35
N THR A 51 21.14 4.59 2.22
CA THR A 51 20.67 4.11 0.92
C THR A 51 21.49 2.95 0.37
N ARG A 52 22.74 2.73 0.85
CA ARG A 52 23.64 1.68 0.35
C ARG A 52 24.60 1.20 1.44
N GLY A 53 24.66 -0.13 1.66
CA GLY A 53 25.66 -0.76 2.54
C GLY A 53 26.90 -1.22 1.77
N THR A 54 26.76 -2.27 0.97
CA THR A 54 27.83 -2.74 0.05
C THR A 54 27.79 -2.01 -1.29
N LYS A 55 28.90 -2.07 -2.04
CA LYS A 55 28.93 -1.64 -3.44
C LYS A 55 27.82 -2.36 -4.23
N PRO A 56 26.88 -1.64 -4.86
CA PRO A 56 25.78 -2.25 -5.60
C PRO A 56 26.29 -3.03 -6.82
N LYS A 57 25.55 -4.07 -7.20
CA LYS A 57 25.81 -4.94 -8.34
C LYS A 57 24.67 -4.79 -9.33
N THR A 58 24.97 -4.45 -10.58
CA THR A 58 23.97 -4.04 -11.57
C THR A 58 23.93 -5.02 -12.75
N SER A 59 22.73 -5.39 -13.20
CA SER A 59 22.54 -6.21 -14.40
C SER A 59 22.72 -5.39 -15.67
N LYS A 60 22.72 -6.09 -16.81
CA LYS A 60 22.47 -5.44 -18.10
C LYS A 60 21.02 -4.96 -18.18
N THR A 61 20.81 -3.93 -18.98
CA THR A 61 19.49 -3.43 -19.37
C THR A 61 18.84 -4.35 -20.37
N VAL A 62 17.57 -4.69 -20.14
CA VAL A 62 16.69 -5.38 -21.09
C VAL A 62 15.83 -4.30 -21.73
N ARG A 63 15.81 -4.21 -23.06
CA ARG A 63 15.06 -3.15 -23.75
C ARG A 63 13.59 -3.49 -23.92
N ASN A 64 12.74 -2.47 -23.84
CA ASN A 64 11.32 -2.46 -24.15
C ASN A 64 10.56 -3.69 -23.62
N SER A 65 10.59 -3.93 -22.31
CA SER A 65 9.95 -5.08 -21.70
C SER A 65 9.37 -4.80 -20.32
N GLY A 66 8.06 -4.98 -20.17
CA GLY A 66 7.39 -5.05 -18.87
C GLY A 66 7.59 -6.39 -18.13
N ASN A 67 8.25 -7.36 -18.77
CA ASN A 67 8.52 -8.70 -18.23
C ASN A 67 9.97 -9.12 -18.51
N PRO A 68 10.97 -8.35 -18.02
CA PRO A 68 12.36 -8.55 -18.40
C PRO A 68 12.93 -9.84 -17.80
N VAL A 69 13.72 -10.56 -18.61
CA VAL A 69 14.52 -11.71 -18.16
C VAL A 69 15.97 -11.26 -18.00
N PHE A 70 16.46 -11.24 -16.76
CA PHE A 70 17.80 -10.76 -16.44
C PHE A 70 18.83 -11.89 -16.39
N ASN A 71 18.46 -13.03 -15.80
CA ASN A 71 19.36 -14.12 -15.43
C ASN A 71 20.68 -13.61 -14.81
N PHE A 72 20.57 -12.59 -13.97
CA PHE A 72 21.69 -11.85 -13.41
C PHE A 72 22.09 -12.44 -12.07
N SER A 73 23.34 -12.91 -11.96
CA SER A 73 23.89 -13.41 -10.69
C SER A 73 25.00 -12.51 -10.18
N CYS A 74 24.99 -12.23 -8.88
CA CYS A 74 26.03 -11.47 -8.21
C CYS A 74 26.39 -12.08 -6.85
N VAL A 75 27.58 -11.73 -6.36
CA VAL A 75 28.16 -12.35 -5.17
C VAL A 75 28.51 -11.27 -4.15
N PHE A 76 28.11 -11.50 -2.90
CA PHE A 76 28.42 -10.67 -1.75
C PHE A 76 29.25 -11.45 -0.72
N PRO A 77 30.45 -10.97 -0.36
CA PRO A 77 31.25 -11.62 0.67
C PRO A 77 30.61 -11.53 2.05
N VAL A 78 30.48 -12.68 2.71
CA VAL A 78 29.95 -12.81 4.08
C VAL A 78 30.73 -13.92 4.79
N LYS A 79 31.67 -13.52 5.64
CA LYS A 79 32.68 -14.40 6.26
C LYS A 79 32.07 -15.53 7.10
N LYS A 80 30.93 -15.29 7.72
CA LYS A 80 30.25 -16.28 8.55
C LYS A 80 28.77 -16.30 8.24
N LYS A 81 28.19 -17.48 8.05
CA LYS A 81 26.75 -17.66 7.83
C LYS A 81 25.91 -16.96 8.92
N SER A 82 26.38 -16.94 10.17
CA SER A 82 25.71 -16.28 11.28
C SER A 82 25.52 -14.76 11.08
N GLU A 83 26.40 -14.10 10.33
CA GLU A 83 26.29 -12.67 10.04
C GLU A 83 25.07 -12.35 9.17
N LEU A 84 24.58 -13.32 8.39
CA LEU A 84 23.37 -13.15 7.58
C LEU A 84 22.15 -12.79 8.45
N LYS A 85 22.15 -13.15 9.73
CA LYS A 85 21.03 -12.86 10.64
C LYS A 85 20.73 -11.37 10.82
N GLU A 86 21.71 -10.52 10.55
CA GLU A 86 21.59 -9.05 10.71
C GLU A 86 21.61 -8.33 9.36
N LYS A 87 21.53 -9.07 8.25
CA LYS A 87 21.68 -8.55 6.89
C LYS A 87 20.37 -8.62 6.11
N ILE A 88 20.27 -7.70 5.16
CA ILE A 88 19.22 -7.67 4.15
C ILE A 88 19.83 -7.65 2.76
N VAL A 89 19.07 -8.17 1.79
CA VAL A 89 19.33 -7.94 0.35
C VAL A 89 18.24 -7.02 -0.17
N VAL A 90 18.66 -5.97 -0.86
CA VAL A 90 17.78 -5.00 -1.50
C VAL A 90 17.91 -5.16 -3.02
N PHE A 91 16.79 -5.43 -3.66
CA PHE A 91 16.63 -5.49 -5.11
C PHE A 91 15.94 -4.21 -5.57
N GLU A 92 16.49 -3.53 -6.55
CA GLU A 92 16.02 -2.25 -7.09
C GLU A 92 16.00 -2.35 -8.61
N VAL A 93 14.83 -2.39 -9.23
CA VAL A 93 14.68 -2.41 -10.70
C VAL A 93 14.52 -0.98 -11.17
N PHE A 94 15.36 -0.55 -12.09
CA PHE A 94 15.32 0.78 -12.69
C PHE A 94 15.00 0.71 -14.16
N ASP A 95 14.40 1.76 -14.70
CA ASP A 95 14.22 2.01 -16.12
C ASP A 95 15.39 2.84 -16.64
N TRP A 96 16.03 2.41 -17.71
CA TRP A 96 17.18 3.10 -18.29
C TRP A 96 16.72 4.14 -19.30
N ASP A 97 17.05 5.40 -19.04
CA ASP A 97 16.70 6.52 -19.90
C ASP A 97 17.93 7.30 -20.36
N TYR A 98 17.93 7.76 -21.62
CA TYR A 98 19.03 8.54 -22.16
C TYR A 98 19.03 9.97 -21.61
N GLY A 99 20.12 10.39 -20.96
CA GLY A 99 20.37 11.78 -20.58
C GLY A 99 19.59 12.30 -19.37
N ILE A 100 18.79 11.45 -18.71
CA ILE A 100 18.08 11.78 -17.46
C ILE A 100 18.40 10.74 -16.36
N LYS A 101 17.97 11.02 -15.13
CA LYS A 101 18.14 10.08 -14.02
C LYS A 101 17.16 8.92 -14.18
N HIS A 102 17.69 7.72 -14.23
CA HIS A 102 16.92 6.47 -14.34
C HIS A 102 15.91 6.32 -13.20
N ASP A 103 14.67 6.00 -13.55
CA ASP A 103 13.56 5.86 -12.60
C ASP A 103 13.52 4.47 -11.98
N MET A 104 13.27 4.34 -10.67
CA MET A 104 13.15 3.02 -10.06
C MET A 104 11.71 2.50 -10.17
N VAL A 105 11.55 1.39 -10.87
CA VAL A 105 10.29 0.75 -11.22
C VAL A 105 9.79 -0.17 -10.11
N ALA A 106 10.70 -0.86 -9.42
CA ALA A 106 10.35 -1.78 -8.33
C ALA A 106 11.46 -1.88 -7.28
N ARG A 107 11.10 -2.11 -6.01
CA ARG A 107 12.07 -2.38 -4.94
C ARG A 107 11.58 -3.50 -4.04
N LYS A 108 12.41 -4.51 -3.79
CA LYS A 108 12.16 -5.59 -2.83
C LYS A 108 13.27 -5.64 -1.78
N VAL A 109 12.90 -5.80 -0.51
CA VAL A 109 13.82 -6.04 0.60
C VAL A 109 13.60 -7.45 1.12
N VAL A 110 14.69 -8.18 1.34
CA VAL A 110 14.67 -9.55 1.85
C VAL A 110 15.56 -9.63 3.08
N HIS A 111 14.95 -9.95 4.22
CA HIS A 111 15.65 -10.16 5.48
C HIS A 111 16.27 -11.56 5.50
N LEU A 112 17.59 -11.64 5.68
CA LEU A 112 18.32 -12.91 5.61
C LEU A 112 18.29 -13.71 6.92
N ARG A 113 17.67 -13.18 7.99
CA ARG A 113 17.53 -13.85 9.29
C ARG A 113 16.83 -15.20 9.26
N ARG A 114 15.99 -15.45 8.23
CA ARG A 114 15.25 -16.71 8.04
C ARG A 114 15.91 -17.65 7.03
N LEU A 115 17.06 -17.27 6.46
CA LEU A 115 17.74 -18.04 5.42
C LEU A 115 18.31 -19.34 6.01
N GLY A 116 17.57 -20.44 5.83
CA GLY A 116 17.97 -21.80 6.23
C GLY A 116 17.16 -22.45 7.35
N GLU A 117 16.04 -21.86 7.81
CA GLU A 117 15.15 -22.46 8.82
C GLU A 117 13.94 -23.21 8.23
N GLY A 118 13.88 -23.37 6.90
CA GLY A 118 12.87 -24.17 6.22
C GLY A 118 12.90 -23.94 4.70
N LEU A 119 12.95 -25.03 3.92
CA LEU A 119 12.78 -24.99 2.47
C LEU A 119 11.33 -24.59 2.16
N ASP A 120 11.11 -23.31 1.87
CA ASP A 120 10.01 -22.77 1.04
C ASP A 120 10.14 -21.24 0.85
N GLU A 121 10.97 -20.56 1.66
CA GLU A 121 11.20 -19.09 1.56
C GLU A 121 12.43 -18.71 0.69
N ILE A 122 13.12 -19.69 0.08
CA ILE A 122 14.30 -19.47 -0.80
C ILE A 122 13.89 -19.23 -2.27
N LEU A 123 12.64 -19.53 -2.63
CA LEU A 123 12.02 -19.25 -3.93
C LEU A 123 11.02 -18.08 -3.79
N GLY A 124 11.46 -16.93 -3.28
CA GLY A 124 10.61 -15.78 -3.01
C GLY A 124 9.88 -15.23 -4.25
N ARG A 125 8.65 -15.70 -4.50
CA ARG A 125 7.78 -15.35 -5.65
C ARG A 125 6.87 -14.13 -5.41
N THR A 126 7.21 -13.23 -4.49
CA THR A 126 6.38 -12.03 -4.23
C THR A 126 7.24 -10.79 -4.05
N ALA A 127 7.14 -9.88 -5.01
CA ALA A 127 7.68 -8.53 -4.87
C ALA A 127 6.69 -7.65 -4.13
N ASP A 128 7.19 -6.86 -3.19
CA ASP A 128 6.47 -5.68 -2.71
C ASP A 128 6.73 -4.59 -3.74
N PHE A 129 5.71 -4.11 -4.44
CA PHE A 129 5.86 -2.93 -5.27
C PHE A 129 5.94 -1.72 -4.35
N SER A 130 7.16 -1.41 -3.88
CA SER A 130 7.40 -0.22 -3.07
C SER A 130 7.02 1.04 -3.84
N LYS A 131 6.02 1.76 -3.36
CA LYS A 131 5.60 3.06 -3.89
C LYS A 131 6.60 4.19 -3.65
N ALA A 132 7.70 3.95 -2.92
CA ALA A 132 8.70 4.98 -2.59
C ALA A 132 9.46 5.57 -3.81
N LEU A 133 9.13 5.19 -5.05
CA LEU A 133 10.02 5.36 -6.20
C LEU A 133 9.40 5.83 -7.52
N ARG A 134 8.15 6.30 -7.50
CA ARG A 134 7.62 7.02 -8.66
C ARG A 134 8.14 8.46 -8.66
N ARG A 135 9.36 8.68 -9.17
CA ARG A 135 9.71 9.96 -9.81
C ARG A 135 9.20 9.88 -11.25
N GLY A 136 8.67 10.99 -11.76
CA GLY A 136 8.08 11.06 -13.11
C GLY A 136 6.55 11.11 -13.16
N LEU A 137 5.83 10.67 -12.12
CA LEU A 137 4.39 10.98 -12.03
C LEU A 137 4.21 12.39 -11.45
N PRO A 138 3.18 13.13 -11.91
CA PRO A 138 2.76 14.36 -11.27
C PRO A 138 2.72 14.18 -9.75
N ARG A 139 3.11 15.24 -9.05
CA ARG A 139 3.34 15.31 -7.60
C ARG A 139 2.21 14.73 -6.75
N ASP A 140 1.03 14.76 -7.33
CA ASP A 140 -0.30 14.33 -6.95
C ASP A 140 -0.38 12.81 -6.69
N GLU A 141 0.54 12.00 -7.25
CA GLU A 141 0.49 10.53 -7.19
C GLU A 141 1.42 9.87 -6.16
N ARG A 142 2.26 10.66 -5.44
CA ARG A 142 3.08 10.13 -4.34
C ARG A 142 2.27 9.74 -3.11
N GLY A 143 1.04 10.24 -3.00
CA GLY A 143 0.18 10.02 -1.85
C GLY A 143 0.76 10.61 -0.56
N PRO A 144 -0.03 10.67 0.52
CA PRO A 144 0.38 11.25 1.79
C PRO A 144 1.08 10.26 2.75
N GLY A 145 1.37 9.03 2.29
CA GLY A 145 2.04 7.96 3.04
C GLY A 145 1.23 6.66 3.05
N ASP A 146 1.82 5.62 3.63
CA ASP A 146 1.22 4.29 3.73
C ASP A 146 0.88 3.95 5.19
N ILE A 147 -0.16 3.13 5.40
CA ILE A 147 -0.62 2.69 6.72
C ILE A 147 -0.77 1.17 6.76
N CYS A 148 -0.25 0.55 7.82
CA CYS A 148 -0.43 -0.86 8.12
C CYS A 148 -1.50 -1.01 9.20
N LEU A 149 -2.51 -1.81 8.91
CA LEU A 149 -3.59 -2.09 9.85
C LEU A 149 -4.04 -3.55 9.77
N SER A 150 -4.58 -4.03 10.89
CA SER A 150 -5.20 -5.34 10.98
C SER A 150 -6.68 -5.25 11.32
N LEU A 151 -7.49 -6.04 10.61
CA LEU A 151 -8.91 -6.19 10.82
C LEU A 151 -9.20 -7.58 11.40
N TYR A 152 -10.07 -7.63 12.39
CA TYR A 152 -10.52 -8.87 13.02
C TYR A 152 -12.00 -8.74 13.37
N TYR A 153 -12.84 -9.63 12.87
CA TYR A 153 -14.26 -9.65 13.22
C TYR A 153 -14.55 -10.84 14.14
N ALA A 154 -14.99 -10.55 15.36
CA ALA A 154 -15.44 -11.56 16.32
C ALA A 154 -16.92 -11.87 16.07
N ALA A 155 -17.23 -13.01 15.46
CA ALA A 155 -18.61 -13.37 15.12
C ALA A 155 -19.49 -13.52 16.38
N LYS A 156 -18.93 -14.09 17.47
CA LYS A 156 -19.65 -14.29 18.73
C LYS A 156 -20.04 -12.98 19.41
N ASN A 157 -19.15 -11.99 19.37
CA ASN A 157 -19.34 -10.71 20.04
C ASN A 157 -19.85 -9.63 19.08
N MET A 158 -20.07 -9.98 17.81
CA MET A 158 -20.58 -9.09 16.76
C MET A 158 -19.79 -7.78 16.65
N SER A 159 -18.47 -7.87 16.83
CA SER A 159 -17.58 -6.71 16.95
C SER A 159 -16.40 -6.76 15.99
N LEU A 160 -16.06 -5.59 15.44
CA LEU A 160 -14.92 -5.38 14.56
C LEU A 160 -13.78 -4.75 15.35
N THR A 161 -12.66 -5.44 15.45
CA THR A 161 -11.42 -4.90 15.99
C THR A 161 -10.53 -4.40 14.85
N VAL A 162 -10.13 -3.14 14.93
CA VAL A 162 -9.19 -2.49 14.02
C VAL A 162 -7.91 -2.18 14.78
N SER A 163 -6.81 -2.80 14.40
CA SER A 163 -5.48 -2.52 14.96
C SER A 163 -4.72 -1.61 14.01
N ILE A 164 -4.35 -0.42 14.47
CA ILE A 164 -3.46 0.50 13.74
C ILE A 164 -2.04 0.21 14.20
N ILE A 165 -1.20 -0.30 13.30
CA ILE A 165 0.15 -0.77 13.62
C ILE A 165 1.14 0.38 13.45
N GLU A 166 1.39 0.78 12.20
CA GLU A 166 2.36 1.82 11.86
C GLU A 166 2.01 2.51 10.53
N CYS A 167 2.58 3.69 10.29
CA CYS A 167 2.62 4.32 8.97
C CYS A 167 4.06 4.48 8.49
N LYS A 168 4.22 4.60 7.16
CA LYS A 168 5.52 4.85 6.52
C LYS A 168 5.43 6.00 5.52
N GLY A 169 6.50 6.78 5.45
CA GLY A 169 6.64 7.84 4.45
C GLY A 169 5.58 8.94 4.55
N VAL A 170 5.09 9.23 5.76
CA VAL A 170 4.04 10.23 5.97
C VAL A 170 4.51 11.61 5.53
N PHE A 171 3.67 12.24 4.73
CA PHE A 171 3.96 13.52 4.10
C PHE A 171 2.95 14.60 4.51
N VAL A 172 3.41 15.80 4.88
CA VAL A 172 2.55 16.93 5.22
C VAL A 172 2.94 18.13 4.35
N ALA A 173 1.97 18.65 3.59
CA ALA A 173 2.16 19.82 2.73
C ALA A 173 2.21 21.13 3.54
N LYS A 174 3.03 22.09 3.08
CA LYS A 174 3.21 23.40 3.73
C LYS A 174 2.21 24.44 3.18
N GLY A 175 1.03 24.52 3.78
CA GLY A 175 0.06 25.57 3.41
C GLY A 175 -0.60 25.28 2.05
N ARG A 176 -0.62 26.26 1.14
CA ARG A 176 -1.13 26.08 -0.24
C ARG A 176 -0.06 25.59 -1.21
N SER A 177 1.22 25.67 -0.85
CA SER A 177 2.24 25.02 -1.65
C SER A 177 2.19 23.54 -1.32
N GLU A 178 2.11 22.71 -2.35
CA GLU A 178 2.17 21.27 -2.16
C GLU A 178 3.56 20.86 -1.64
N GLU A 179 4.55 21.77 -1.63
CA GLU A 179 5.99 21.56 -1.38
C GLU A 179 6.29 20.81 -0.09
N PRO A 180 7.27 19.89 -0.10
CA PRO A 180 7.52 19.10 1.06
C PRO A 180 8.21 19.93 2.12
N ASP A 181 7.54 20.08 3.26
CA ASP A 181 8.20 20.59 4.45
C ASP A 181 9.14 19.49 4.97
N LEU A 182 10.37 19.49 4.44
CA LEU A 182 11.41 18.54 4.84
C LEU A 182 11.89 18.82 6.27
N GLU A 183 11.76 20.05 6.73
CA GLU A 183 12.19 20.52 8.06
C GLU A 183 11.17 20.20 9.15
N THR A 184 9.88 20.32 8.86
CA THR A 184 8.82 20.02 9.85
C THR A 184 8.48 18.53 9.86
N LEU A 185 8.81 17.86 10.96
CA LEU A 185 8.39 16.48 11.19
C LEU A 185 6.92 16.42 11.61
N PRO A 186 6.13 15.45 11.10
CA PRO A 186 4.71 15.45 11.33
C PRO A 186 4.35 14.87 12.70
N ASN A 187 3.44 15.56 13.39
CA ASN A 187 2.77 15.12 14.59
C ASN A 187 1.41 14.52 14.24
N THR A 188 1.26 13.20 14.31
CA THR A 188 0.12 12.50 13.72
C THR A 188 -0.70 11.70 14.72
N PHE A 189 -2.00 11.62 14.49
CA PHE A 189 -2.88 10.63 15.11
C PHE A 189 -3.84 10.09 14.05
N VAL A 190 -4.39 8.90 14.30
CA VAL A 190 -5.33 8.25 13.40
C VAL A 190 -6.75 8.43 13.94
N ARG A 191 -7.65 8.94 13.09
CA ARG A 191 -9.09 8.96 13.32
C ARG A 191 -9.72 7.80 12.56
N LEU A 192 -10.46 6.95 13.26
CA LEU A 192 -11.21 5.85 12.68
C LEU A 192 -12.70 6.21 12.77
N SER A 193 -13.43 5.99 11.68
CA SER A 193 -14.88 6.13 11.61
C SER A 193 -15.47 4.85 11.01
N LEU A 194 -16.47 4.29 11.67
CA LEU A 194 -17.30 3.23 11.11
C LEU A 194 -18.73 3.77 10.96
N ARG A 195 -19.23 3.75 9.72
CA ARG A 195 -20.63 4.08 9.41
C ARG A 195 -21.34 2.90 8.75
N HIS A 196 -22.64 2.80 9.00
CA HIS A 196 -23.52 1.91 8.28
C HIS A 196 -24.51 2.78 7.48
N PRO A 197 -24.73 2.57 6.17
CA PRO A 197 -25.55 3.45 5.33
C PRO A 197 -26.97 3.69 5.86
N GLN A 198 -27.57 2.70 6.51
CA GLN A 198 -28.93 2.78 7.04
C GLN A 198 -29.00 3.28 8.49
N LEU A 199 -27.86 3.36 9.19
CA LEU A 199 -27.83 3.85 10.57
C LEU A 199 -27.42 5.32 10.59
N LYS A 200 -28.17 6.14 11.34
CA LYS A 200 -27.85 7.57 11.52
C LYS A 200 -26.57 7.81 12.33
N ARG A 201 -26.10 6.83 13.11
CA ARG A 201 -24.99 6.99 14.06
C ARG A 201 -23.67 6.48 13.48
N GLU A 202 -22.68 7.37 13.44
CA GLU A 202 -21.28 7.06 13.13
C GLU A 202 -20.52 6.77 14.43
N GLN A 203 -19.73 5.69 14.47
CA GLN A 203 -18.83 5.41 15.57
C GLN A 203 -17.44 5.95 15.24
N VAL A 204 -16.93 6.87 16.06
CA VAL A 204 -15.61 7.51 15.84
C VAL A 204 -14.66 7.19 16.99
N LYS A 205 -13.46 6.74 16.65
CA LYS A 205 -12.36 6.46 17.59
C LYS A 205 -11.08 7.16 17.15
N ARG A 206 -10.18 7.44 18.08
CA ARG A 206 -8.92 8.19 17.80
C ARG A 206 -7.76 7.55 18.53
N SER A 207 -6.62 7.46 17.87
CA SER A 207 -5.37 7.05 18.50
C SER A 207 -4.76 8.15 19.34
N LYS A 208 -3.82 7.76 20.21
CA LYS A 208 -2.82 8.68 20.76
C LYS A 208 -2.02 9.32 19.62
N GLN A 209 -1.55 10.54 19.86
CA GLN A 209 -0.68 11.24 18.94
C GLN A 209 0.75 10.71 19.05
N VAL A 210 1.40 10.53 17.90
CA VAL A 210 2.83 10.25 17.75
C VAL A 210 3.46 11.47 17.09
N SER A 211 4.42 12.10 17.77
CA SER A 211 5.03 13.36 17.34
C SER A 211 6.38 13.17 16.66
N GLY A 212 6.75 14.10 15.78
CA GLY A 212 8.11 14.24 15.28
C GLY A 212 8.61 13.09 14.41
N THR A 213 7.75 12.43 13.63
CA THR A 213 8.19 11.31 12.79
C THR A 213 7.34 11.11 11.54
N ARG A 214 8.00 10.82 10.41
CA ARG A 214 7.34 10.41 9.16
C ARG A 214 6.96 8.91 9.15
N ASN A 215 7.38 8.15 10.16
CA ASN A 215 7.08 6.73 10.31
C ASN A 215 6.47 6.47 11.70
N PRO A 216 5.27 6.99 11.98
CA PRO A 216 4.66 6.85 13.31
C PRO A 216 4.27 5.39 13.58
N TYR A 217 4.69 4.88 14.74
CA TYR A 217 4.30 3.56 15.26
C TYR A 217 3.22 3.74 16.32
N PHE A 218 2.02 3.20 16.07
CA PHE A 218 0.85 3.39 16.95
C PHE A 218 0.57 2.18 17.82
N ASN A 219 0.62 0.97 17.24
CA ASN A 219 0.25 -0.31 17.85
C ASN A 219 -0.97 -0.23 18.79
N GLN A 220 -2.07 0.32 18.29
CA GLN A 220 -3.29 0.58 19.05
C GLN A 220 -4.49 -0.15 18.45
N GLN A 221 -5.33 -0.72 19.31
CA GLN A 221 -6.52 -1.46 18.91
C GLN A 221 -7.79 -0.70 19.24
N PHE A 222 -8.78 -0.79 18.35
CA PHE A 222 -10.08 -0.13 18.45
C PHE A 222 -11.18 -1.14 18.16
N VAL A 223 -12.10 -1.30 19.10
CA VAL A 223 -13.25 -2.22 18.95
C VAL A 223 -14.50 -1.42 18.57
N PHE A 224 -15.17 -1.81 17.50
CA PHE A 224 -16.44 -1.27 17.05
C PHE A 224 -17.55 -2.31 17.19
N GLU A 225 -18.72 -1.88 17.61
CA GLU A 225 -19.92 -2.74 17.68
C GLU A 225 -20.63 -2.66 16.33
N VAL A 226 -20.83 -3.79 15.64
CA VAL A 226 -21.34 -3.77 14.25
C VAL A 226 -22.64 -4.56 14.11
N GLY A 227 -22.77 -5.67 14.83
CA GLY A 227 -23.86 -6.62 14.65
C GLY A 227 -23.41 -7.84 13.85
N ALA A 228 -24.39 -8.55 13.28
CA ALA A 228 -24.16 -9.73 12.45
C ALA A 228 -23.29 -9.43 11.22
N ARG A 229 -22.76 -10.48 10.59
CA ARG A 229 -21.86 -10.36 9.43
C ARG A 229 -22.48 -9.57 8.28
N ASP A 230 -23.77 -9.74 8.02
CA ASP A 230 -24.48 -9.05 6.93
C ASP A 230 -24.51 -7.53 7.15
N MET A 231 -24.58 -7.09 8.42
CA MET A 231 -24.45 -5.68 8.79
C MET A 231 -23.01 -5.16 8.62
N LEU A 232 -22.00 -6.01 8.81
CA LEU A 232 -20.61 -5.64 8.56
C LEU A 232 -20.33 -5.49 7.06
N GLU A 233 -20.95 -6.30 6.20
CA GLU A 233 -20.74 -6.26 4.75
C GLU A 233 -21.10 -4.90 4.14
N THR A 234 -22.17 -4.28 4.65
CA THR A 234 -22.66 -2.95 4.24
C THR A 234 -21.94 -1.79 4.92
N CYS A 235 -21.14 -2.05 5.97
CA CYS A 235 -20.40 -1.01 6.68
C CYS A 235 -19.28 -0.38 5.84
N ILE A 236 -18.98 0.88 6.16
CA ILE A 236 -17.87 1.63 5.59
C ILE A 236 -16.96 2.07 6.72
N LEU A 237 -15.74 1.52 6.72
CA LEU A 237 -14.67 1.88 7.65
C LEU A 237 -13.75 2.91 6.99
N ARG A 238 -13.74 4.12 7.52
CA ARG A 238 -12.83 5.20 7.11
C ARG A 238 -11.73 5.41 8.13
N ILE A 239 -10.50 5.41 7.65
CA ILE A 239 -9.29 5.65 8.43
C ILE A 239 -8.67 6.94 7.92
N THR A 240 -8.34 7.86 8.81
CA THR A 240 -7.79 9.17 8.44
C THR A 240 -6.60 9.50 9.31
N LEU A 241 -5.45 9.65 8.69
CA LEU A 241 -4.26 10.16 9.35
C LEU A 241 -4.36 11.68 9.42
N VAL A 242 -4.19 12.25 10.61
CA VAL A 242 -4.36 13.67 10.87
C VAL A 242 -3.10 14.23 11.50
N HIS A 243 -2.56 15.29 10.91
CA HIS A 243 -1.48 16.07 11.48
C HIS A 243 -2.04 17.15 12.40
N LYS A 244 -1.47 17.29 13.60
CA LYS A 244 -1.80 18.34 14.57
C LYS A 244 -0.61 19.26 14.75
N THR A 245 -0.75 20.53 14.39
CA THR A 245 0.32 21.52 14.58
C THR A 245 0.46 21.90 16.06
N GLU A 246 1.69 22.13 16.52
CA GLU A 246 1.97 22.54 17.91
C GLU A 246 1.55 23.99 18.18
N THR A 247 1.73 24.87 17.19
CA THR A 247 1.58 26.33 17.35
C THR A 247 0.13 26.82 17.30
N LEU A 248 -0.79 26.11 16.63
CA LEU A 248 -2.16 26.61 16.37
C LEU A 248 -3.27 25.62 16.73
N ARG A 249 -2.93 24.44 17.30
CA ARG A 249 -3.87 23.30 17.51
C ARG A 249 -4.66 22.91 16.24
N LEU A 250 -4.20 23.34 15.06
CA LEU A 250 -4.88 23.11 13.79
C LEU A 250 -4.74 21.63 13.42
N LYS A 251 -5.87 21.00 13.07
CA LYS A 251 -5.92 19.61 12.63
C LYS A 251 -6.04 19.60 11.11
N ARG A 252 -5.04 19.02 10.45
CA ARG A 252 -5.02 18.87 8.99
C ARG A 252 -5.07 17.38 8.64
N PRO A 253 -6.09 16.92 7.91
CA PRO A 253 -6.07 15.58 7.33
C PRO A 253 -4.85 15.47 6.42
N VAL A 254 -4.03 14.45 6.66
CA VAL A 254 -2.85 14.12 5.85
C VAL A 254 -3.28 13.22 4.71
N GLY A 255 -4.01 12.16 5.05
CA GLY A 255 -4.65 11.31 4.07
C GLY A 255 -5.63 10.34 4.70
N SER A 256 -6.37 9.66 3.84
CA SER A 256 -7.46 8.77 4.23
C SER A 256 -7.42 7.45 3.47
N LEU A 257 -8.17 6.48 4.00
CA LEU A 257 -8.40 5.17 3.43
C LEU A 257 -9.84 4.78 3.77
N GLU A 258 -10.57 4.26 2.80
CA GLU A 258 -11.89 3.67 3.00
C GLU A 258 -11.85 2.17 2.67
N LEU A 259 -12.42 1.36 3.55
CA LEU A 259 -12.55 -0.10 3.43
C LEU A 259 -14.04 -0.43 3.49
N HIS A 260 -14.58 -1.02 2.42
CA HIS A 260 -15.98 -1.45 2.31
C HIS A 260 -16.17 -2.41 1.13
N ALA A 261 -17.29 -3.12 1.10
CA ALA A 261 -17.61 -4.09 0.04
C ALA A 261 -17.85 -3.46 -1.34
N GLY A 262 -18.23 -2.18 -1.36
CA GLY A 262 -18.45 -1.41 -2.61
C GLY A 262 -17.23 -0.64 -3.13
N ALA A 263 -16.02 -0.96 -2.67
CA ALA A 263 -14.80 -0.33 -3.18
C ALA A 263 -14.48 -0.82 -4.60
N ASP A 264 -13.58 -0.13 -5.31
CA ASP A 264 -13.30 -0.42 -6.73
C ASP A 264 -12.93 -1.90 -6.93
N PRO A 265 -13.43 -2.55 -8.01
CA PRO A 265 -13.03 -3.89 -8.38
C PRO A 265 -11.51 -3.99 -8.45
N ASP A 266 -10.94 -5.05 -7.87
CA ASP A 266 -9.50 -5.31 -7.77
C ASP A 266 -8.68 -4.36 -6.87
N SER A 267 -9.34 -3.45 -6.14
CA SER A 267 -8.65 -2.59 -5.19
C SER A 267 -8.17 -3.35 -3.94
N LEU A 268 -6.99 -3.00 -3.42
CA LEU A 268 -6.48 -3.55 -2.16
C LEU A 268 -7.42 -3.36 -0.96
N PRO A 269 -8.13 -2.23 -0.81
CA PRO A 269 -9.12 -2.07 0.25
C PRO A 269 -10.27 -3.08 0.14
N LEU A 270 -10.80 -3.32 -1.07
CA LEU A 270 -11.83 -4.35 -1.29
C LEU A 270 -11.32 -5.74 -0.92
N LEU A 271 -10.11 -6.10 -1.36
CA LEU A 271 -9.51 -7.40 -1.04
C LEU A 271 -9.33 -7.60 0.46
N HIS A 272 -8.90 -6.57 1.19
CA HIS A 272 -8.76 -6.63 2.65
C HIS A 272 -10.12 -6.81 3.35
N TRP A 273 -11.13 -6.06 2.91
CA TRP A 273 -12.48 -6.15 3.46
C TRP A 273 -13.14 -7.51 3.17
N ARG A 274 -12.96 -8.03 1.96
CA ARG A 274 -13.48 -9.35 1.58
C ARG A 274 -12.83 -10.46 2.37
N GLU A 275 -11.52 -10.41 2.56
CA GLU A 275 -10.80 -11.40 3.37
C GLU A 275 -11.30 -11.39 4.82
N LEU A 276 -11.50 -10.21 5.42
CA LEU A 276 -12.12 -10.07 6.75
C LEU A 276 -13.49 -10.76 6.82
N LEU A 277 -14.35 -10.55 5.83
CA LEU A 277 -15.69 -11.17 5.78
C LEU A 277 -15.61 -12.69 5.62
N GLN A 278 -14.67 -13.18 4.81
CA GLN A 278 -14.48 -14.60 4.52
C GLN A 278 -13.84 -15.38 5.67
N THR A 279 -13.05 -14.72 6.53
CA THR A 279 -12.35 -15.36 7.65
C THR A 279 -12.77 -14.78 9.00
N PRO A 280 -14.01 -15.05 9.48
CA PRO A 280 -14.43 -14.61 10.80
C PRO A 280 -13.54 -15.23 11.90
N ASN A 281 -13.31 -14.50 12.97
CA ASN A 281 -12.41 -14.86 14.07
C ASN A 281 -10.94 -15.05 13.67
N ARG A 282 -10.52 -14.52 12.52
CA ARG A 282 -9.12 -14.46 12.11
C ARG A 282 -8.71 -13.01 11.86
N ALA A 283 -7.55 -12.63 12.38
CA ALA A 283 -6.98 -11.31 12.12
C ALA A 283 -6.29 -11.32 10.74
N VAL A 284 -6.59 -10.31 9.93
CA VAL A 284 -5.99 -10.08 8.62
C VAL A 284 -5.24 -8.76 8.70
N ALA A 285 -3.98 -8.70 8.28
CA ALA A 285 -3.17 -7.48 8.31
C ALA A 285 -2.69 -7.13 6.92
N ARG A 286 -2.83 -5.86 6.51
CA ARG A 286 -2.41 -5.38 5.20
C ARG A 286 -1.92 -3.94 5.25
N TRP A 287 -1.00 -3.64 4.33
CA TRP A 287 -0.60 -2.27 4.01
C TRP A 287 -1.58 -1.64 3.03
N HIS A 288 -1.84 -0.36 3.22
CA HIS A 288 -2.68 0.46 2.37
C HIS A 288 -2.02 1.79 2.09
N ASN A 289 -2.24 2.29 0.89
CA ASN A 289 -1.84 3.64 0.53
C ASN A 289 -2.92 4.60 1.02
N LEU A 290 -2.52 5.69 1.65
CA LEU A 290 -3.45 6.78 1.92
C LEU A 290 -3.69 7.57 0.62
N ILE A 291 -4.87 8.19 0.51
CA ILE A 291 -5.18 9.17 -0.53
C ILE A 291 -5.23 10.57 0.09
N THR A 292 -4.86 11.58 -0.68
CA THR A 292 -4.89 12.96 -0.21
C THR A 292 -6.34 13.45 -0.04
N PRO A 293 -6.60 14.46 0.79
CA PRO A 293 -7.94 15.05 0.92
C PRO A 293 -8.51 15.55 -0.40
N GLU A 294 -7.67 16.06 -1.30
CA GLU A 294 -8.06 16.56 -2.63
C GLU A 294 -8.46 15.40 -3.56
N ALA A 295 -7.69 14.32 -3.56
CA ALA A 295 -8.01 13.11 -4.32
C ALA A 295 -9.29 12.45 -3.79
N GLU A 296 -9.47 12.44 -2.47
CA GLU A 296 -10.70 11.95 -1.85
C GLU A 296 -11.93 12.78 -2.26
N GLU A 297 -11.81 14.11 -2.23
CA GLU A 297 -12.87 15.02 -2.68
C GLU A 297 -13.24 14.79 -4.15
N ARG A 298 -12.22 14.63 -5.01
CA ARG A 298 -12.41 14.29 -6.43
C ARG A 298 -13.13 12.95 -6.58
N ASN A 299 -12.69 11.91 -5.89
CA ASN A 299 -13.29 10.58 -5.95
C ASN A 299 -14.75 10.60 -5.45
N ARG A 300 -15.04 11.38 -4.40
CA ARG A 300 -16.40 11.55 -3.90
C ARG A 300 -17.33 12.16 -4.95
N LYS A 301 -16.89 13.24 -5.61
CA LYS A 301 -17.66 13.89 -6.69
C LYS A 301 -17.91 12.97 -7.87
N ILE A 302 -16.94 12.14 -8.24
CA ILE A 302 -17.10 11.14 -9.31
C ILE A 302 -18.18 10.14 -8.91
N ARG A 303 -18.10 9.57 -7.70
CA ARG A 303 -19.09 8.61 -7.18
C ARG A 303 -20.50 9.21 -7.13
N GLU A 304 -20.65 10.42 -6.61
CA GLU A 304 -21.94 11.12 -6.55
C GLU A 304 -22.54 11.36 -7.95
N LYS A 305 -21.70 11.66 -8.95
CA LYS A 305 -22.14 11.85 -10.34
C LYS A 305 -22.59 10.54 -10.97
N GLU A 306 -21.84 9.45 -10.75
CA GLU A 306 -22.20 8.13 -11.25
C GLU A 306 -23.47 7.57 -10.60
N GLU A 307 -23.65 7.78 -9.30
CA GLU A 307 -24.86 7.39 -8.57
C GLU A 307 -26.09 8.14 -9.10
N LYS A 308 -25.98 9.45 -9.31
CA LYS A 308 -27.05 10.24 -9.95
C LYS A 308 -27.38 9.75 -11.35
N ARG A 309 -26.37 9.41 -12.16
CA ARG A 309 -26.59 8.88 -13.51
C ARG A 309 -27.35 7.55 -13.48
N ARG A 310 -26.95 6.62 -12.59
CA ARG A 310 -27.64 5.34 -12.43
C ARG A 310 -29.08 5.49 -11.95
N LEU A 311 -29.34 6.40 -11.02
CA LEU A 311 -30.70 6.68 -10.56
C LEU A 311 -31.58 7.25 -11.69
N GLN A 312 -31.01 8.10 -12.55
CA GLN A 312 -31.70 8.63 -13.71
C GLN A 312 -32.00 7.54 -14.74
N GLU A 313 -31.01 6.69 -15.07
CA GLU A 313 -31.18 5.55 -15.99
C GLU A 313 -32.30 4.60 -15.50
N LEU A 314 -32.32 4.26 -14.20
CA LEU A 314 -33.38 3.44 -13.61
C LEU A 314 -34.76 4.10 -13.64
N GLN A 315 -34.81 5.43 -13.52
CA GLN A 315 -36.07 6.17 -13.60
C GLN A 315 -36.60 6.19 -15.03
N GLU A 316 -35.73 6.42 -16.02
CA GLU A 316 -36.08 6.37 -17.45
C GLU A 316 -36.53 4.97 -17.87
N GLU A 317 -35.87 3.91 -17.39
CA GLU A 317 -36.30 2.51 -17.61
C GLU A 317 -37.67 2.22 -16.98
N ALA A 318 -37.93 2.73 -15.77
CA ALA A 318 -39.22 2.56 -15.10
C ALA A 318 -40.36 3.29 -15.83
N GLU A 319 -40.10 4.50 -16.34
CA GLU A 319 -41.05 5.29 -17.15
C GLU A 319 -41.35 4.59 -18.49
N ALA A 320 -40.33 4.10 -19.20
CA ALA A 320 -40.50 3.35 -20.45
C ALA A 320 -41.25 2.01 -20.25
N ALA A 321 -41.01 1.31 -19.14
CA ALA A 321 -41.74 0.11 -18.77
C ALA A 321 -43.22 0.41 -18.44
N ALA A 322 -43.52 1.57 -17.84
CA ALA A 322 -44.88 2.00 -17.56
C ALA A 322 -45.66 2.37 -18.84
N GLU A 323 -45.00 3.02 -19.81
CA GLU A 323 -45.61 3.37 -21.11
C GLU A 323 -45.93 2.13 -21.97
N THR A 324 -45.07 1.11 -21.93
CA THR A 324 -45.28 -0.15 -22.67
C THR A 324 -46.31 -1.08 -22.01
N ALA A 325 -46.57 -0.91 -20.71
CA ALA A 325 -47.60 -1.65 -19.97
C ALA A 325 -49.00 -1.01 -20.05
N ALA A 326 -49.14 0.17 -20.67
CA ALA A 326 -50.44 0.80 -20.88
C ALA A 326 -51.28 -0.02 -21.89
N PRO A 327 -52.47 -0.51 -21.53
CA PRO A 327 -53.27 -1.33 -22.44
C PRO A 327 -53.71 -0.48 -23.63
N SER A 328 -53.52 -1.02 -24.84
CA SER A 328 -54.10 -0.52 -26.08
C SER A 328 -55.63 -0.62 -26.02
N GLY A 329 -56.24 0.38 -25.38
CA GLY A 329 -57.68 0.52 -25.26
C GLY A 329 -58.32 0.85 -26.60
N ASN A 330 -59.04 -0.14 -27.13
CA ASN A 330 -60.24 -0.09 -27.97
C ASN A 330 -60.33 0.99 -29.06
N ARG A 331 -60.27 0.54 -30.32
CA ARG A 331 -61.13 1.08 -31.38
C ARG A 331 -62.20 0.06 -31.73
#